data_AF-A0A527J381-F1
#
_entry.id   AF-A0A527J381-F1
#
_cell.length_a   1.000
_cell.length_b   1.000
_cell.length_c   1.000
_cell.angle_alpha   90.00
_cell.angle_beta   90.00
_cell.angle_gamma   90.00
#
_symmetry.space_group_name_H-M   'P 1'
#
loop_
_entity.id
_entity.type
_entity.pdbx_description
1 polymer ?
#
loop_
_entity_poly.entity_id
_entity_poly.type
_entity_poly.pdbx_seq_one_letter_code
_entity_poly.pdbx_strand_id
1 'polypeptide(L)'
;LKASEPAGGIIANLLKLPDAPPVNILVTGTGPVANWSGIGTFVVDGQIVTQLTGRHQLTDKGNYVEAKGDGDFQRFLPDNLKSLFAGKTSFDLAGT
;
A
#
# COMPACT_ATOMS: atom_id res chain seq x y z
N LEU A 1 1.80 -10.10 -9.97
CA LEU A 1 0.35 -10.18 -9.63
C LEU A 1 -0.30 -8.83 -9.92
N LYS A 2 -1.49 -8.83 -10.51
CA LYS A 2 -2.28 -7.60 -10.72
C LYS A 2 -3.66 -7.82 -10.12
N ALA A 3 -4.12 -6.87 -9.32
CA ALA A 3 -5.48 -6.80 -8.81
C ALA A 3 -6.11 -5.49 -9.26
N SER A 4 -7.39 -5.53 -9.63
CA SER A 4 -8.15 -4.37 -10.10
C SER A 4 -9.53 -4.44 -9.48
N GLU A 5 -9.92 -3.38 -8.78
CA GLU A 5 -11.26 -3.22 -8.22
C GLU A 5 -11.94 -1.99 -8.85
N PRO A 6 -13.23 -2.11 -9.22
CA PRO A 6 -14.00 -0.98 -9.73
C PRO A 6 -14.28 0.06 -8.64
N ALA A 7 -14.87 1.19 -9.04
CA ALA A 7 -15.40 2.17 -8.08
C ALA A 7 -16.37 1.48 -7.10
N GLY A 8 -16.29 1.84 -5.82
CA GLY A 8 -17.03 1.17 -4.76
C GLY A 8 -16.51 -0.23 -4.40
N GLY A 9 -15.28 -0.58 -4.79
CA GLY A 9 -14.62 -1.84 -4.42
C GLY A 9 -14.30 -1.98 -2.93
N ILE A 10 -13.85 -3.17 -2.51
CA ILE A 10 -13.59 -3.48 -1.10
C ILE A 10 -12.51 -2.56 -0.54
N ILE A 11 -11.42 -2.33 -1.27
CA ILE A 11 -10.28 -1.53 -0.80
C ILE A 11 -10.67 -0.07 -0.65
N ALA A 12 -11.39 0.49 -1.64
CA ALA A 12 -11.85 1.87 -1.59
C ALA A 12 -12.77 2.12 -0.38
N ASN A 13 -13.65 1.16 -0.05
CA ASN A 13 -14.54 1.25 1.10
C ASN A 13 -13.83 1.00 2.44
N LEU A 14 -12.92 0.01 2.50
CA LEU A 14 -12.15 -0.31 3.71
C LEU A 14 -11.30 0.89 4.16
N LEU A 15 -10.67 1.57 3.19
CA LEU A 15 -9.88 2.77 3.43
C LEU A 15 -10.72 4.05 3.50
N LYS A 16 -12.03 3.96 3.26
CA LYS A 16 -12.97 5.09 3.19
C LYS A 16 -12.46 6.21 2.28
N LEU A 17 -11.99 5.83 1.10
CA LEU A 17 -11.52 6.80 0.11
C LEU A 17 -12.69 7.73 -0.29
N PRO A 18 -12.48 9.06 -0.34
CA PRO A 18 -13.48 9.98 -0.87
C PRO A 18 -13.93 9.54 -2.27
N ASP A 19 -15.24 9.56 -2.52
CA ASP A 19 -15.88 9.15 -3.78
C ASP A 19 -15.65 7.69 -4.22
N ALA A 20 -15.02 6.87 -3.36
CA ALA A 20 -14.74 5.45 -3.58
C ALA A 20 -14.26 5.11 -5.02
N PRO A 21 -13.18 5.72 -5.52
CA PRO A 21 -12.70 5.55 -6.89
C PRO A 21 -12.22 4.13 -7.18
N PRO A 22 -12.03 3.77 -8.47
CA PRO A 22 -11.38 2.53 -8.85
C PRO A 22 -9.95 2.44 -8.31
N VAL A 23 -9.55 1.24 -7.89
CA VAL A 23 -8.22 0.96 -7.31
C VAL A 23 -7.55 -0.16 -8.10
N ASN A 24 -6.29 0.05 -8.48
CA ASN A 24 -5.45 -0.99 -9.06
C ASN A 24 -4.20 -1.18 -8.21
N ILE A 25 -3.82 -2.44 -8.03
CA ILE A 25 -2.60 -2.82 -7.33
C ILE A 25 -1.78 -3.71 -8.25
N LEU A 26 -0.53 -3.30 -8.49
CA LEU A 26 0.46 -4.10 -9.19
C LEU A 26 1.50 -4.56 -8.18
N VAL A 27 1.66 -5.86 -8.03
CA VAL A 27 2.69 -6.45 -7.16
C VAL A 27 3.67 -7.24 -8.00
N THR A 28 4.94 -6.87 -7.95
CA THR A 28 6.06 -7.67 -8.46
C THR A 28 6.87 -8.18 -7.29
N GLY A 29 7.49 -9.35 -7.42
CA GLY A 29 8.32 -9.88 -6.35
C GLY A 29 9.02 -11.16 -6.72
N THR A 30 9.98 -11.53 -5.89
CA THR A 30 10.92 -12.63 -6.11
C THR A 30 11.13 -13.41 -4.82
N GLY A 31 11.56 -14.66 -4.97
CA GLY A 31 11.82 -15.58 -3.86
C GLY A 31 10.62 -16.46 -3.48
N PRO A 32 10.86 -17.52 -2.68
CA PRO A 32 9.80 -18.36 -2.15
C PRO A 32 8.93 -17.59 -1.16
N VAL A 33 7.67 -18.01 -0.94
CA VAL A 33 6.76 -17.35 0.01
C VAL A 33 7.35 -17.25 1.42
N ALA A 34 8.12 -18.26 1.85
CA ALA A 34 8.81 -18.26 3.15
C ALA A 34 9.95 -17.20 3.25
N ASN A 35 10.42 -16.64 2.14
CA ASN A 35 11.39 -15.56 2.11
C ASN A 35 11.23 -14.78 0.80
N TRP A 36 10.29 -13.86 0.80
CA TRP A 36 9.83 -13.13 -0.36
C TRP A 36 10.15 -11.65 -0.22
N SER A 37 10.50 -11.01 -1.33
CA SER A 37 10.59 -9.56 -1.43
C SER A 37 9.85 -9.07 -2.66
N GLY A 38 9.25 -7.88 -2.57
CA GLY A 38 8.48 -7.35 -3.67
C GLY A 38 8.25 -5.85 -3.61
N ILE A 39 7.68 -5.36 -4.71
CA ILE A 39 7.28 -3.99 -4.91
C ILE A 39 5.77 -3.99 -5.18
N GLY A 40 5.03 -3.21 -4.41
CA GLY A 40 3.61 -2.93 -4.62
C GLY A 40 3.42 -1.51 -5.13
N THR A 41 2.78 -1.33 -6.29
CA THR A 41 2.35 -0.04 -6.81
C THR A 41 0.85 0.10 -6.63
N PHE A 42 0.41 1.17 -5.97
CA PHE A 42 -0.99 1.52 -5.83
C PHE A 42 -1.36 2.62 -6.80
N VAL A 43 -2.44 2.38 -7.55
CA VAL A 43 -3.00 3.32 -8.51
C VAL A 43 -4.46 3.58 -8.14
N VAL A 44 -4.80 4.84 -7.92
CA VAL A 44 -6.16 5.27 -7.59
C VAL A 44 -6.60 6.26 -8.64
N ASP A 45 -7.78 6.04 -9.22
CA ASP A 45 -8.31 6.89 -10.30
C ASP A 45 -7.29 7.12 -11.45
N GLY A 46 -6.59 6.05 -11.83
CA GLY A 46 -5.57 6.07 -12.89
C GLY A 46 -4.24 6.74 -12.51
N GLN A 47 -4.09 7.28 -11.30
CA GLN A 47 -2.86 7.93 -10.84
C GLN A 47 -2.08 7.05 -9.87
N ILE A 48 -0.77 6.92 -10.07
CA ILE A 48 0.10 6.26 -9.07
C ILE A 48 0.13 7.13 -7.82
N VAL A 49 -0.27 6.54 -6.69
CA VAL A 49 -0.36 7.25 -5.41
C VAL A 49 0.80 6.94 -4.48
N THR A 50 1.27 5.70 -4.54
CA THR A 50 2.41 5.24 -3.75
C THR A 50 3.03 4.00 -4.37
N GLN A 51 4.31 3.81 -4.08
CA GLN A 51 5.04 2.58 -4.34
C GLN A 51 5.72 2.12 -3.05
N LEU A 52 5.54 0.84 -2.73
CA LEU A 52 5.96 0.22 -1.49
C LEU A 52 6.94 -0.90 -1.80
N THR A 53 8.03 -1.00 -1.06
CA THR A 53 8.82 -2.22 -1.00
C THR A 53 8.39 -3.02 0.23
N GLY A 54 8.30 -4.33 0.08
CA GLY A 54 7.94 -5.24 1.15
C GLY A 54 8.87 -6.44 1.19
N ARG A 55 9.12 -6.96 2.38
CA ARG A 55 9.81 -8.23 2.61
C ARG A 55 9.05 -9.05 3.63
N HIS A 56 8.91 -10.33 3.36
CA HIS A 56 8.38 -11.32 4.30
C HIS A 56 9.42 -12.43 4.47
N GLN A 57 9.69 -12.83 5.71
CA GLN A 57 10.55 -13.96 5.99
C GLN A 57 9.99 -14.78 7.15
N LEU A 58 9.77 -16.07 6.91
CA LEU A 58 9.48 -17.03 7.97
C LEU A 58 10.79 -17.37 8.69
N THR A 59 10.80 -17.19 10.00
CA THR A 59 11.93 -17.46 10.89
C THR A 59 11.52 -18.47 11.96
N ASP A 60 12.50 -18.96 12.72
CA ASP A 60 12.25 -19.84 13.88
C ASP A 60 11.39 -19.16 14.97
N LYS A 61 11.30 -17.83 14.96
CA LYS A 61 10.50 -17.02 15.90
C LYS A 61 9.14 -16.59 15.34
N GLY A 62 8.81 -16.98 14.11
CA GLY A 62 7.59 -16.56 13.41
C GLY A 62 7.85 -15.71 12.17
N ASN A 63 6.86 -14.93 11.77
CA ASN A 63 6.90 -14.16 10.52
C ASN A 63 7.57 -12.80 10.75
N TYR A 64 8.65 -12.52 10.06
CA TYR A 64 9.25 -11.20 10.01
C TYR A 64 8.75 -10.45 8.77
N VAL A 65 8.30 -9.21 8.96
CA VAL A 65 7.76 -8.37 7.89
C VAL A 65 8.42 -7.00 7.91
N GLU A 66 8.85 -6.53 6.74
CA GLU A 66 9.30 -5.16 6.51
C GLU A 66 8.43 -4.52 5.42
N ALA A 67 8.12 -3.24 5.59
CA ALA A 67 7.46 -2.44 4.59
C ALA A 67 8.03 -1.02 4.60
N LYS A 68 8.44 -0.53 3.42
CA LYS A 68 8.91 0.83 3.23
C LYS A 68 8.19 1.47 2.05
N GLY A 69 7.94 2.76 2.13
CA GLY A 69 7.30 3.44 1.02
C GLY A 69 7.20 4.94 1.23
N ASP A 70 6.95 5.61 0.12
CA ASP A 70 6.60 7.02 0.09
C ASP A 70 5.32 7.22 -0.72
N GLY A 71 4.47 8.15 -0.30
CA GLY A 71 3.27 8.49 -1.06
C GLY A 71 2.69 9.85 -0.73
N ASP A 72 1.92 10.37 -1.68
CA ASP A 72 1.01 11.49 -1.45
C ASP A 72 -0.37 10.90 -1.13
N PHE A 73 -0.61 10.77 0.18
CA PHE A 73 -1.85 10.24 0.72
C PHE A 73 -2.84 11.33 1.10
N GLN A 74 -2.45 12.61 1.08
CA GLN A 74 -3.27 13.72 1.58
C GLN A 74 -4.67 13.71 0.94
N ARG A 75 -4.75 13.53 -0.37
CA ARG A 75 -6.00 13.52 -1.15
C ARG A 75 -6.98 12.39 -0.78
N PHE A 76 -6.52 11.37 -0.06
CA PHE A 76 -7.30 10.19 0.31
C PHE A 76 -7.73 10.17 1.77
N LEU A 77 -7.30 11.16 2.56
CA LEU A 77 -7.62 11.23 3.97
C LEU A 77 -8.87 12.06 4.23
N PRO A 78 -9.62 11.78 5.31
CA PRO A 78 -10.63 12.69 5.85
C PRO A 78 -10.06 14.11 6.06
N ASP A 79 -10.89 15.15 5.88
CA ASP A 79 -10.45 16.55 5.91
C ASP A 79 -9.71 16.94 7.21
N ASN A 80 -10.09 16.35 8.34
CA ASN A 80 -9.44 16.56 9.64
C ASN A 80 -8.03 15.97 9.75
N LEU A 81 -7.63 15.09 8.83
CA LEU A 81 -6.30 14.47 8.79
C LEU A 81 -5.43 15.01 7.65
N LYS A 82 -6.01 15.62 6.61
CA LYS A 82 -5.26 16.10 5.43
C LYS A 82 -4.06 16.97 5.80
N SER A 83 -4.23 17.93 6.70
CA SER A 83 -3.15 18.85 7.09
C SER A 83 -1.95 18.16 7.75
N LEU A 84 -2.17 17.03 8.44
CA LEU A 84 -1.09 16.26 9.10
C LEU A 84 -0.23 15.46 8.11
N PHE A 85 -0.76 15.20 6.92
CA PHE A 85 -0.13 14.41 5.87
C PHE A 85 0.18 15.26 4.64
N ALA A 86 0.29 16.57 4.81
CA ALA A 86 0.61 17.47 3.73
C ALA A 86 1.99 17.20 3.14
N GLY A 87 2.05 17.02 1.82
CA GLY A 87 3.27 16.66 1.11
C GLY A 87 3.50 15.14 1.05
N LYS A 88 4.77 14.75 0.99
CA LYS A 88 5.16 13.34 0.88
C LYS A 88 5.23 12.71 2.27
N THR A 89 4.49 11.64 2.47
CA THR A 89 4.60 10.81 3.68
C THR A 89 5.53 9.64 3.40
N SER A 90 6.55 9.48 4.24
CA SER A 90 7.45 8.35 4.24
C SER A 90 7.14 7.43 5.41
N PHE A 91 7.22 6.12 5.21
CA PHE A 91 7.11 5.14 6.28
C PHE A 91 8.17 4.04 6.14
N ASP A 92 8.65 3.57 7.28
CA ASP A 92 9.60 2.48 7.41
C ASP A 92 9.16 1.65 8.63
N LEU A 93 8.64 0.46 8.37
CA LEU A 93 8.04 -0.41 9.36
C LEU A 93 8.71 -1.78 9.29
N ALA A 94 9.06 -2.33 10.44
CA ALA A 94 9.55 -3.69 10.58
C ALA A 94 8.96 -4.32 11.85
N GLY A 95 8.65 -5.62 11.81
CA GLY A 95 8.06 -6.32 12.94
C GLY A 95 8.09 -7.84 12.83
N THR A 96 7.79 -8.50 13.94
CA THR A 96 7.69 -9.96 14.11
C THR A 96 6.35 -10.33 14.74
#